data_AF-A0A7V6E8V9-F1
#
_entry.id   AF-A0A7V6E8V9-F1
#
_cell.length_a   1.000
_cell.length_b   1.000
_cell.length_c   1.000
_cell.angle_alpha   90.00
_cell.angle_beta   90.00
_cell.angle_gamma   90.00
#
_symmetry.space_group_name_H-M   'P 1'
#
loop_
_entity.id
_entity.type
_entity.pdbx_description
1 polymer ?
#
loop_
_entity_poly.entity_id
_entity_poly.type
_entity_poly.pdbx_seq_one_letter_code
_entity_poly.pdbx_strand_id
1 'polypeptide(L)'
;MDDVSRPLIKVVAALIEKDGRYLIAQRTARAIFPLYWEFPGGKVEQGETDEEALRREMMEELGVVVSVGALFEREVHCYDTFSVDFRVYRCEIVGGEPKALGCADFRFVTLEEMESYRFPPADEKALEVLLGVCGR
;
A
#
# COMPACT_ATOMS: atom_id res chain seq x y z
N MET A 1 23.30 -16.97 23.34
CA MET A 1 22.81 -15.66 22.87
C MET A 1 21.79 -16.00 21.82
N ASP A 2 20.55 -16.18 22.25
CA ASP A 2 19.47 -16.59 21.38
C ASP A 2 19.22 -15.49 20.36
N ASP A 3 19.58 -15.77 19.12
CA ASP A 3 19.15 -15.05 17.92
C ASP A 3 17.65 -15.26 17.79
N VAL A 4 16.87 -14.49 18.55
CA VAL A 4 15.42 -14.48 18.41
C VAL A 4 15.13 -13.74 17.10
N SER A 5 15.11 -14.48 15.99
CA SER A 5 14.73 -13.91 14.70
C SER A 5 13.34 -13.30 14.84
N ARG A 6 13.25 -11.96 14.80
CA ARG A 6 11.96 -11.27 14.83
C ARG A 6 11.16 -11.70 13.61
N PRO A 7 9.86 -12.02 13.73
CA PRO A 7 9.05 -12.36 12.58
C PRO A 7 9.07 -11.20 11.58
N LEU A 8 9.41 -11.50 10.32
CA LEU A 8 9.37 -10.55 9.22
C LEU A 8 8.04 -10.70 8.49
N ILE A 9 7.19 -9.69 8.62
CA ILE A 9 5.89 -9.61 7.96
C ILE A 9 6.11 -8.88 6.63
N LYS A 10 5.70 -9.48 5.52
CA LYS A 10 5.76 -8.82 4.21
C LYS A 10 4.42 -8.17 3.92
N VAL A 11 4.46 -6.89 3.53
CA VAL A 11 3.29 -6.09 3.16
C VAL A 11 3.55 -5.47 1.80
N VAL A 12 2.57 -5.55 0.91
CA VAL A 12 2.64 -5.04 -0.46
C VAL A 12 1.57 -3.97 -0.68
N ALA A 13 1.90 -2.93 -1.42
CA ALA A 13 0.98 -1.86 -1.78
C ALA A 13 1.04 -1.54 -3.29
N ALA A 14 -0.11 -1.17 -3.85
CA ALA A 14 -0.28 -0.83 -5.25
C ALA A 14 -0.22 0.69 -5.45
N LEU A 15 0.84 1.15 -6.11
CA LEU A 15 0.91 2.51 -6.64
C LEU A 15 0.25 2.53 -8.02
N ILE A 16 -0.99 3.01 -8.08
CA ILE A 16 -1.77 3.12 -9.31
C ILE A 16 -1.95 4.59 -9.65
N GLU A 17 -1.46 4.97 -10.83
CA GLU A 17 -1.62 6.31 -11.38
C GLU A 17 -2.53 6.26 -12.61
N LYS A 18 -3.43 7.23 -12.72
CA LYS A 18 -4.34 7.41 -13.84
C LYS A 18 -4.59 8.90 -14.06
N ASP A 19 -4.21 9.40 -15.22
CA ASP A 19 -4.43 10.79 -15.67
C ASP A 19 -3.87 11.84 -14.67
N GLY A 20 -2.68 11.57 -14.12
CA GLY A 20 -1.98 12.41 -13.13
C GLY A 20 -2.54 12.29 -11.71
N ARG A 21 -3.45 11.35 -11.46
CA ARG A 21 -4.05 11.10 -10.15
C ARG A 21 -3.69 9.71 -9.65
N TYR A 22 -3.50 9.60 -8.35
CA TYR A 22 -3.07 8.39 -7.67
C TYR A 22 -4.21 7.81 -6.85
N LEU A 23 -4.37 6.50 -6.93
CA LEU A 23 -5.36 5.78 -6.14
C LEU A 23 -4.90 5.66 -4.69
N ILE A 24 -5.75 6.11 -3.77
CA ILE A 24 -5.61 5.92 -2.33
C ILE A 24 -6.88 5.29 -1.77
N ALA A 25 -6.74 4.46 -0.74
CA ALA A 25 -7.84 3.84 -0.02
C ALA A 25 -7.85 4.31 1.44
N GLN A 26 -9.04 4.43 2.02
CA GLN A 26 -9.21 4.78 3.43
C GLN A 26 -9.41 3.51 4.26
N ARG A 27 -8.58 3.35 5.29
CA ARG A 27 -8.67 2.24 6.24
C ARG A 27 -10.01 2.23 6.95
N THR A 28 -10.54 1.04 7.22
CA THR A 28 -11.77 0.91 8.00
C THR A 28 -11.63 1.44 9.43
N ALA A 29 -12.74 1.79 10.07
CA ALA A 29 -12.74 2.28 11.46
C ALA A 29 -12.25 1.24 12.49
N ARG A 30 -12.10 -0.03 12.09
CA ARG A 30 -11.62 -1.13 12.94
C ARG A 30 -10.14 -1.46 12.71
N ALA A 31 -9.50 -0.84 11.71
CA ALA A 31 -8.10 -1.08 11.40
C ALA A 31 -7.16 -0.40 12.41
N ILE A 32 -5.91 -0.86 12.45
CA ILE A 32 -4.81 -0.07 13.03
C ILE A 32 -4.70 1.21 12.18
N PHE A 33 -4.49 2.37 12.81
CA PHE A 33 -4.62 3.69 12.16
C PHE A 33 -6.01 3.87 11.50
N PRO A 34 -7.10 3.86 12.28
CA PRO A 34 -8.44 3.90 11.73
C PRO A 34 -8.68 5.19 10.95
N LEU A 35 -9.31 5.07 9.77
CA LEU A 35 -9.64 6.18 8.87
C LEU A 35 -8.45 6.92 8.25
N TYR A 36 -7.22 6.43 8.44
CA TYR A 36 -6.05 6.90 7.69
C TYR A 36 -6.17 6.45 6.24
N TRP A 37 -5.48 7.17 5.37
CA TRP A 37 -5.39 6.86 3.94
C TRP A 37 -4.08 6.12 3.67
N GLU A 38 -4.08 5.26 2.67
CA GLU A 38 -2.93 4.44 2.28
C GLU A 38 -2.98 4.11 0.80
N PHE A 39 -1.85 3.62 0.28
CA PHE A 39 -1.86 2.91 -0.99
C PHE A 39 -2.55 1.55 -0.78
N PRO A 40 -3.53 1.18 -1.61
CA PRO A 40 -4.28 -0.06 -1.42
C PRO A 40 -3.38 -1.30 -1.53
N GLY A 41 -3.65 -2.32 -0.74
CA GLY A 41 -2.78 -3.48 -0.63
C GLY A 41 -2.92 -4.18 0.73
N GLY A 42 -1.95 -5.01 1.08
CA GLY A 42 -2.08 -5.81 2.28
C GLY A 42 -0.93 -6.75 2.55
N LYS A 43 -1.16 -7.65 3.49
CA LYS A 43 -0.15 -8.62 3.94
C LYS A 43 -0.04 -9.74 2.90
N VAL A 44 1.19 -10.15 2.61
CA VAL A 44 1.44 -11.34 1.80
C VAL A 44 1.23 -12.58 2.66
N GLU A 45 0.32 -13.45 2.25
CA GLU A 45 0.02 -14.67 2.98
C GLU A 45 0.98 -15.81 2.62
N GLN A 46 0.99 -16.85 3.45
CA GLN A 46 1.92 -17.96 3.28
C GLN A 46 1.68 -18.68 1.94
N GLY A 47 2.72 -18.74 1.11
CA GLY A 47 2.67 -19.38 -0.20
C GLY A 47 2.29 -18.45 -1.35
N GLU A 48 1.96 -17.19 -1.08
CA GLU A 48 1.71 -16.18 -2.11
C GLU A 48 3.00 -15.49 -2.57
N THR A 49 3.07 -15.20 -3.86
CA THR A 49 3.95 -14.18 -4.43
C THR A 49 3.45 -12.77 -4.11
N ASP A 50 4.31 -11.77 -4.24
CA ASP A 50 3.93 -10.37 -4.01
C ASP A 50 2.82 -9.94 -5.01
N GLU A 51 2.91 -10.43 -6.25
CA GLU A 51 1.93 -10.17 -7.30
C GLU A 51 0.57 -10.84 -7.04
N GLU A 52 0.57 -12.07 -6.53
CA GLU A 52 -0.66 -12.78 -6.14
C GLU A 52 -1.36 -12.07 -4.99
N ALA A 53 -0.60 -11.68 -3.95
CA ALA A 53 -1.13 -10.93 -2.83
C ALA A 53 -1.75 -9.61 -3.28
N LEU A 54 -1.06 -8.81 -4.11
CA LEU A 54 -1.62 -7.57 -4.66
C LEU A 54 -2.89 -7.81 -5.46
N ARG A 55 -2.93 -8.81 -6.34
CA ARG A 55 -4.14 -9.11 -7.12
C ARG A 55 -5.32 -9.51 -6.22
N ARG A 56 -5.07 -10.28 -5.15
CA ARG A 56 -6.09 -10.67 -4.17
C ARG A 56 -6.60 -9.45 -3.40
N GLU A 57 -5.70 -8.67 -2.80
CA GLU A 57 -6.05 -7.48 -2.01
C GLU A 57 -6.83 -6.47 -2.85
N MET A 58 -6.37 -6.16 -4.07
CA MET A 58 -7.07 -5.22 -4.96
C MET A 58 -8.48 -5.71 -5.35
N MET A 59 -8.68 -7.03 -5.44
CA MET A 59 -10.00 -7.60 -5.68
C MET A 59 -10.89 -7.53 -4.44
N GLU A 60 -10.36 -7.85 -3.26
CA GLU A 60 -11.09 -7.86 -1.99
C GLU A 60 -11.48 -6.45 -1.53
N GLU A 61 -10.55 -5.51 -1.62
CA GLU A 61 -10.75 -4.14 -1.15
C GLU A 61 -11.53 -3.29 -2.14
N LEU A 62 -11.23 -3.45 -3.44
CA LEU A 62 -11.66 -2.51 -4.49
C LEU A 62 -12.42 -3.15 -5.65
N GLY A 63 -12.48 -4.48 -5.74
CA GLY A 63 -13.18 -5.20 -6.81
C GLY A 63 -12.53 -5.07 -8.18
N VAL A 64 -11.22 -4.82 -8.24
CA VAL A 64 -10.49 -4.60 -9.50
C VAL A 64 -9.38 -5.62 -9.72
N VAL A 65 -9.13 -5.93 -10.99
CA VAL A 65 -7.98 -6.71 -11.44
C VAL A 65 -6.86 -5.75 -11.80
N VAL A 66 -5.68 -5.95 -11.21
CA VAL A 66 -4.49 -5.16 -11.52
C VAL A 66 -3.43 -5.97 -12.24
N SER A 67 -2.68 -5.33 -13.13
CA SER A 67 -1.38 -5.80 -13.58
C SER A 67 -0.32 -5.23 -12.64
N VAL A 68 0.55 -6.10 -12.11
CA VAL A 68 1.64 -5.71 -11.21
C VAL A 68 2.91 -5.54 -12.04
N GLY A 69 3.50 -4.35 -11.96
CA GLY A 69 4.70 -3.95 -12.70
C GLY A 69 5.94 -3.95 -11.81
N ALA A 70 6.84 -3.00 -12.06
CA ALA A 70 8.09 -2.89 -11.34
C ALA A 70 7.90 -2.49 -9.87
N LEU A 71 8.79 -2.99 -9.00
CA LEU A 71 8.96 -2.50 -7.63
C LEU A 71 9.32 -1.00 -7.70
N PHE A 72 8.51 -0.19 -7.04
CA PHE A 72 8.70 1.25 -6.92
C PHE A 72 9.60 1.59 -5.73
N GLU A 73 9.26 1.06 -4.56
CA GLU A 73 9.95 1.37 -3.31
C GLU A 73 9.92 0.15 -2.38
N ARG A 74 10.95 -0.02 -1.55
CA ARG A 74 11.01 -1.08 -0.56
C ARG A 74 11.69 -0.59 0.71
N GLU A 75 10.98 -0.72 1.82
CA GLU A 75 11.50 -0.38 3.13
C GLU A 75 11.31 -1.52 4.12
N VAL A 76 12.27 -1.66 5.05
CA VAL A 76 12.13 -2.54 6.21
C VAL A 76 11.96 -1.70 7.47
N HIS A 77 10.78 -1.71 8.06
CA HIS A 77 10.52 -1.09 9.35
C HIS A 77 10.74 -2.09 10.48
N CYS A 78 11.60 -1.75 11.43
CA CYS A 78 11.89 -2.59 12.59
C CYS A 78 11.11 -2.09 13.81
N TYR A 79 10.16 -2.88 14.29
CA TYR A 79 9.48 -2.67 15.55
C TYR A 79 10.12 -3.56 16.64
N ASP A 80 9.76 -3.33 17.90
CA ASP A 80 10.34 -4.06 19.05
C ASP A 80 10.11 -5.58 18.94
N THR A 81 8.96 -5.99 18.40
CA THR A 81 8.47 -7.38 18.39
C THR A 81 8.41 -8.01 17.00
N PHE A 82 8.38 -7.23 15.92
CA PHE A 82 8.33 -7.72 14.54
C PHE A 82 9.00 -6.72 13.58
N SER A 83 9.32 -7.16 12.37
CA SER A 83 9.75 -6.29 11.28
C SER A 83 8.72 -6.34 10.14
N VAL A 84 8.56 -5.24 9.42
CA VAL A 84 7.71 -5.15 8.23
C VAL A 84 8.59 -4.88 7.02
N ASP A 85 8.59 -5.80 6.05
CA ASP A 85 9.12 -5.59 4.70
C ASP A 85 8.00 -5.00 3.84
N PHE A 86 7.93 -3.67 3.78
CA PHE A 86 6.93 -2.91 3.05
C PHE A 86 7.42 -2.66 1.62
N ARG A 87 6.62 -3.07 0.63
CA ARG A 87 6.98 -3.02 -0.79
C ARG A 87 5.88 -2.37 -1.59
N VAL A 88 6.21 -1.32 -2.31
CA VAL A 88 5.28 -0.62 -3.19
C VAL A 88 5.58 -1.00 -4.62
N TYR A 89 4.57 -1.45 -5.37
CA TYR A 89 4.70 -1.82 -6.77
C TYR A 89 3.89 -0.88 -7.65
N ARG A 90 4.44 -0.49 -8.80
CA ARG A 90 3.65 0.18 -9.84
C ARG A 90 2.62 -0.80 -10.38
N CYS A 91 1.36 -0.41 -10.37
CA CYS A 91 0.27 -1.25 -10.83
C CYS A 91 -0.64 -0.50 -11.80
N GLU A 92 -1.34 -1.25 -12.65
CA GLU A 92 -2.34 -0.73 -13.58
C GLU A 92 -3.64 -1.50 -13.41
N ILE A 93 -4.79 -0.80 -13.36
CA ILE A 93 -6.09 -1.47 -13.38
C ILE A 93 -6.37 -1.97 -14.80
N VAL A 94 -6.47 -3.28 -14.97
CA VAL A 94 -6.71 -3.95 -16.26
C VAL A 94 -8.11 -4.54 -16.38
N GLY A 95 -8.91 -4.50 -15.32
CA GLY A 95 -10.29 -4.94 -15.34
C GLY A 95 -11.09 -4.53 -14.11
N GLY A 96 -12.38 -4.29 -14.31
CA GLY A 96 -13.29 -3.83 -13.27
C GLY A 96 -13.29 -2.31 -13.07
N GLU A 97 -14.15 -1.84 -12.17
CA GLU A 97 -14.24 -0.45 -11.74
C GLU A 97 -14.11 -0.41 -10.22
N PRO A 98 -13.22 0.43 -9.65
CA PRO A 98 -13.01 0.51 -8.21
C PRO A 98 -14.29 0.83 -7.44
N LYS A 99 -14.51 0.10 -6.35
CA LYS A 99 -15.60 0.32 -5.38
C LYS A 99 -15.06 0.06 -3.98
N ALA A 100 -15.45 0.83 -2.98
CA ALA A 100 -15.08 0.52 -1.59
C ALA A 100 -15.80 -0.76 -1.11
N LEU A 101 -15.13 -1.91 -1.16
CA LEU A 101 -15.65 -3.21 -0.72
C LEU A 101 -15.06 -3.63 0.64
N GLY A 102 -13.73 -3.55 0.76
CA GLY A 102 -12.98 -3.86 1.98
C GLY A 102 -12.40 -2.63 2.69
N CYS A 103 -12.40 -1.48 2.03
CA CYS A 103 -11.98 -0.19 2.59
C CYS A 103 -13.20 0.70 2.96
N ALA A 104 -12.96 1.78 3.70
CA ALA A 104 -14.02 2.73 4.08
C ALA A 104 -14.39 3.70 2.93
N ASP A 105 -13.40 4.12 2.14
CA ASP A 105 -13.54 5.02 1.01
C ASP A 105 -12.33 4.81 0.07
N PHE A 106 -12.40 5.32 -1.16
CA PHE A 106 -11.25 5.35 -2.08
C PHE A 106 -11.31 6.60 -2.94
N ARG A 107 -10.14 7.11 -3.36
CA ARG A 107 -10.06 8.34 -4.18
C ARG A 107 -8.91 8.28 -5.17
N PHE A 108 -9.11 8.95 -6.30
CA PHE A 108 -8.03 9.33 -7.20
C PHE A 108 -7.66 10.79 -6.94
N VAL A 109 -6.47 11.01 -6.36
CA VAL A 109 -6.02 12.33 -5.90
C VAL A 109 -4.76 12.76 -6.63
N THR A 110 -4.59 14.05 -6.87
CA THR A 110 -3.30 14.59 -7.34
C THR A 110 -2.24 14.50 -6.23
N LEU A 111 -0.97 14.67 -6.58
CA LEU A 111 0.11 14.76 -5.59
C LEU A 111 -0.11 15.89 -4.57
N GLU A 112 -0.61 17.04 -5.03
CA GLU A 112 -0.94 18.19 -4.17
C GLU A 112 -2.12 17.86 -3.23
N GLU A 113 -3.16 17.21 -3.73
CA GLU A 113 -4.30 16.78 -2.91
C GLU A 113 -3.85 15.74 -1.87
N MET A 114 -2.84 14.92 -2.17
CA MET A 114 -2.36 13.85 -1.31
C MET A 114 -1.84 14.36 0.04
N GLU A 115 -1.22 15.55 0.09
CA GLU A 115 -0.76 16.19 1.32
C GLU A 115 -1.90 16.55 2.30
N SER A 116 -3.15 16.58 1.82
CA SER A 116 -4.33 16.84 2.66
C SER A 116 -4.83 15.61 3.43
N TYR A 117 -4.24 14.44 3.19
CA TYR A 117 -4.64 13.17 3.81
C TYR A 117 -3.58 12.69 4.81
N ARG A 118 -4.03 11.95 5.82
CA ARG A 118 -3.14 11.37 6.84
C ARG A 118 -2.77 9.95 6.45
N PHE A 119 -1.48 9.69 6.32
CA PHE A 119 -0.93 8.38 5.98
C PHE A 119 -0.28 7.73 7.20
N PRO A 120 -0.26 6.40 7.29
CA PRO A 120 0.56 5.72 8.29
C PRO A 120 2.05 5.92 7.95
N PRO A 121 2.96 5.79 8.93
CA PRO A 121 4.39 6.08 8.71
C PRO A 121 5.09 5.28 7.59
N ALA A 122 4.58 4.08 7.26
CA ALA A 122 5.14 3.27 6.18
C ALA A 122 4.83 3.87 4.80
N ASP A 123 3.60 4.36 4.61
CA ASP A 123 3.18 5.02 3.38
C ASP A 123 3.80 6.41 3.24
N GLU A 124 3.97 7.18 4.33
CA GLU A 124 4.59 8.51 4.29
C GLU A 124 5.95 8.51 3.57
N LYS A 125 6.77 7.47 3.78
CA LYS A 125 8.06 7.30 3.10
C LYS A 125 7.90 7.10 1.59
N ALA A 126 6.96 6.26 1.19
CA ALA A 126 6.66 6.04 -0.22
C ALA A 126 6.12 7.32 -0.87
N LEU A 127 5.34 8.15 -0.13
CA LEU A 127 4.93 9.47 -0.58
C LEU A 127 6.12 10.42 -0.76
N GLU A 128 7.08 10.46 0.16
CA GLU A 128 8.28 11.30 0.02
C GLU A 128 9.06 10.98 -1.27
N VAL A 129 9.23 9.69 -1.56
CA VAL A 129 9.86 9.21 -2.81
C VAL A 129 9.03 9.63 -4.03
N LEU A 130 7.70 9.46 -3.96
CA LEU A 130 6.79 9.80 -5.04
C LEU A 130 6.76 11.30 -5.36
N LEU A 131 6.77 12.15 -4.32
CA LEU A 131 6.80 13.60 -4.42
C LEU A 131 8.19 14.14 -4.82
N GLY A 132 9.20 13.27 -4.91
CA GLY A 132 10.58 13.65 -5.22
C GLY A 132 11.25 14.44 -4.09
N VAL A 133 10.71 14.37 -2.87
CA VAL A 133 11.23 15.05 -1.68
C VAL A 133 12.28 14.15 -1.03
N CYS A 134 13.31 13.78 -1.79
CA CYS A 134 14.47 13.11 -1.21
C CYS A 134 15.19 14.12 -0.31
N GLY A 135 15.36 13.78 0.96
CA GLY A 135 15.80 14.66 2.05
C GLY A 135 16.88 15.69 1.67
N ARG A 136 16.60 16.95 2.03
CA ARG A 136 17.64 17.96 2.27
C ARG A 136 18.29 17.73 3.63
#